data_AF-A0AAV9ZP32-F1
#
_entry.id   AF-A0AAV9ZP32-F1
#
_cell.length_a   1.000
_cell.length_b   1.000
_cell.length_c   1.000
_cell.angle_alpha   90.00
_cell.angle_beta   90.00
_cell.angle_gamma   90.00
#
_symmetry.space_group_name_H-M   'P 1'
#
loop_
_entity.id
_entity.type
_entity.pdbx_description
1 polymer ?
#
loop_
_entity_poly.entity_id
_entity_poly.type
_entity_poly.pdbx_seq_one_letter_code
_entity_poly.pdbx_strand_id
1 'polypeptide(L)'
;MPEFSEALVSALLCLFLLNSVPPESLVVQNLWADATLAESSSHPEGSRASLGHVFTLDSDSTALRGSSDSQTPLYPPALSTDSNDPLVPIIEHGLKLVGVETHPRNVILKFEDKDSKVHWCQVQLLKHTVAQAFAKKDWEEAVCQVDRTDRGFKVGLAFEFKEYVLAFLTLDLLIQFYWSPNRASLASQPDVYLDFPRFLEDVVKWIADRRNVQSNRSGNAMALVRTSTEIFAGGGVYTMPELWHMAGLAPNLTEAEVFDSPSRTARLCAAYYHFAKEAHTTLWPLVKRFLVGFVICVDEKDRLLYSERLHVHGKDCSYVTARFRDLLSDLQGVFQARSEESLWIRQCDDSGPFDVFEPEFIRHALESEEINLGSLIFGAEHWENLCASAGLPAACVSSRNPLARYYASLSLPPAMSAS
;
A
#
# COMPACT_ATOMS: atom_id res chain seq x y z
N MET A 1 5.09 -8.31 3.34
CA MET A 1 4.89 -6.94 3.82
C MET A 1 3.48 -6.56 3.46
N PRO A 2 2.66 -6.01 4.36
CA PRO A 2 1.34 -5.53 3.98
C PRO A 2 1.45 -4.58 2.79
N GLU A 3 0.74 -4.89 1.74
CA GLU A 3 0.69 -4.12 0.50
C GLU A 3 -0.56 -3.25 0.51
N PHE A 4 -0.92 -2.69 -0.64
CA PHE A 4 -2.01 -1.71 -0.74
C PHE A 4 -3.31 -2.19 -0.08
N SER A 5 -3.76 -3.40 -0.42
CA SER A 5 -5.03 -3.97 0.06
C SER A 5 -5.08 -4.14 1.58
N GLU A 6 -4.02 -4.66 2.19
CA GLU A 6 -3.94 -4.97 3.61
C GLU A 6 -3.79 -3.69 4.46
N ALA A 7 -3.06 -2.70 3.95
CA ALA A 7 -2.99 -1.38 4.55
C ALA A 7 -4.36 -0.69 4.53
N LEU A 8 -5.05 -0.75 3.39
CA LEU A 8 -6.41 -0.24 3.25
C LEU A 8 -7.38 -0.93 4.22
N VAL A 9 -7.37 -2.27 4.30
CA VAL A 9 -8.23 -3.00 5.25
C VAL A 9 -7.95 -2.61 6.69
N SER A 10 -6.68 -2.47 7.07
CA SER A 10 -6.30 -2.04 8.42
C SER A 10 -6.83 -0.64 8.73
N ALA A 11 -6.73 0.30 7.78
CA ALA A 11 -7.29 1.64 7.95
C ALA A 11 -8.83 1.62 8.01
N LEU A 12 -9.49 0.79 7.21
CA LEU A 12 -10.95 0.63 7.21
C LEU A 12 -11.47 0.02 8.52
N LEU A 13 -10.73 -0.90 9.15
CA LEU A 13 -11.06 -1.42 10.49
C LEU A 13 -10.99 -0.31 11.54
N CYS A 14 -9.94 0.51 11.51
CA CYS A 14 -9.81 1.67 12.38
C CYS A 14 -10.95 2.69 12.16
N LEU A 15 -11.29 2.99 10.90
CA LEU A 15 -12.43 3.84 10.55
C LEU A 15 -13.75 3.26 11.03
N PHE A 16 -13.93 1.94 10.90
CA PHE A 16 -15.14 1.26 11.35
C PHE A 16 -15.30 1.36 12.86
N LEU A 17 -14.22 1.21 13.64
CA LEU A 17 -14.23 1.48 15.08
C LEU A 17 -14.59 2.95 15.38
N LEU A 18 -13.86 3.89 14.76
CA LEU A 18 -14.05 5.33 14.97
C LEU A 18 -15.50 5.77 14.73
N ASN A 19 -16.14 5.24 13.68
CA ASN A 19 -17.50 5.60 13.29
C ASN A 19 -18.58 4.85 14.10
N SER A 20 -18.24 3.75 14.75
CA SER A 20 -19.20 2.90 15.48
C SER A 20 -19.21 3.15 16.99
N VAL A 21 -18.19 3.81 17.52
CA VAL A 21 -18.01 4.04 18.95
C VAL A 21 -18.23 5.52 19.28
N PRO A 22 -18.94 5.86 20.37
CA PRO A 22 -19.12 7.26 20.76
C PRO A 22 -17.77 7.98 20.96
N PRO A 23 -17.58 9.21 20.44
CA PRO A 23 -16.28 9.88 20.48
C PRO A 23 -15.69 10.05 21.88
N GLU A 24 -16.51 10.26 22.92
CA GLU A 24 -16.09 10.35 24.32
C GLU A 24 -15.52 9.04 24.88
N SER A 25 -15.83 7.91 24.23
CA SER A 25 -15.30 6.60 24.60
C SER A 25 -13.95 6.31 23.93
N LEU A 26 -13.49 7.17 23.02
CA LEU A 26 -12.23 7.02 22.26
C LEU A 26 -11.07 7.85 22.83
N VAL A 27 -11.10 8.15 24.13
CA VAL A 27 -9.96 8.70 24.87
C VAL A 27 -9.05 7.55 25.28
N VAL A 28 -7.77 7.67 24.95
CA VAL A 28 -6.74 6.67 25.26
C VAL A 28 -6.56 6.59 26.78
N GLN A 29 -6.78 5.41 27.34
CA GLN A 29 -6.61 5.09 28.75
C GLN A 29 -5.21 4.55 29.03
N ASN A 30 -4.72 3.64 28.19
CA ASN A 30 -3.37 3.09 28.26
C ASN A 30 -2.83 2.79 26.86
N LEU A 31 -1.51 2.60 26.79
CA LEU A 31 -0.82 2.02 25.65
C LEU A 31 -0.26 0.66 26.05
N TRP A 32 -0.37 -0.33 25.18
CA TRP A 32 0.12 -1.69 25.43
C TRP A 32 1.05 -2.18 24.32
N ALA A 33 2.01 -3.02 24.67
CA ALA A 33 2.84 -3.73 23.71
C ALA A 33 3.29 -5.09 24.27
N ASP A 34 3.69 -6.00 23.38
CA ASP A 34 4.53 -7.13 23.79
C ASP A 34 5.99 -6.70 23.80
N ALA A 35 6.76 -7.19 24.77
CA ALA A 35 8.21 -7.02 24.75
C ALA A 35 8.84 -7.80 23.58
N THR A 36 10.05 -7.46 23.16
CA THR A 36 10.94 -8.36 22.42
C THR A 36 11.56 -9.39 23.36
N LEU A 37 12.22 -10.44 22.82
CA LEU A 37 12.94 -11.40 23.67
C LEU A 37 14.00 -10.71 24.53
N ALA A 38 14.77 -9.79 23.95
CA ALA A 38 15.79 -9.01 24.66
C ALA A 38 15.18 -8.10 25.74
N GLU A 39 14.11 -7.37 25.40
CA GLU A 39 13.38 -6.53 26.36
C GLU A 39 12.83 -7.37 27.53
N SER A 40 12.27 -8.55 27.24
CA SER A 40 11.69 -9.44 28.27
C SER A 40 12.72 -9.81 29.33
N SER A 41 13.97 -10.05 28.93
CA SER A 41 15.07 -10.39 29.84
C SER A 41 15.56 -9.21 30.69
N SER A 42 15.30 -7.96 30.27
CA SER A 42 15.63 -6.77 31.06
C SER A 42 14.53 -6.35 32.03
N HIS A 43 13.31 -6.88 31.88
CA HIS A 43 12.22 -6.60 32.80
C HIS A 43 12.33 -7.42 34.10
N PRO A 44 11.80 -6.92 35.24
CA PRO A 44 11.82 -7.64 36.51
C PRO A 44 11.21 -9.04 36.40
N GLU A 45 11.79 -10.01 37.10
CA GLU A 45 11.27 -11.38 37.15
C GLU A 45 9.82 -11.39 37.69
N GLY A 46 8.94 -12.14 37.03
CA GLY A 46 7.52 -12.21 37.37
C GLY A 46 6.67 -11.03 36.87
N SER A 47 7.27 -10.00 36.27
CA SER A 47 6.52 -8.97 35.56
C SER A 47 5.84 -9.54 34.30
N ARG A 48 4.79 -8.87 33.83
CA ARG A 48 4.05 -9.28 32.63
C ARG A 48 4.96 -9.46 31.41
N ALA A 49 5.86 -8.50 31.18
CA ALA A 49 6.81 -8.53 30.07
C ALA A 49 7.81 -9.71 30.17
N SER A 50 8.34 -10.01 31.36
CA SER A 50 9.26 -11.15 31.54
C SER A 50 8.56 -12.50 31.43
N LEU A 51 7.25 -12.55 31.71
CA LEU A 51 6.36 -13.69 31.44
C LEU A 51 5.84 -13.74 30.00
N GLY A 52 6.30 -12.85 29.10
CA GLY A 52 5.90 -12.82 27.69
C GLY A 52 4.45 -12.37 27.43
N HIS A 53 3.80 -11.77 28.43
CA HIS A 53 2.49 -11.15 28.30
C HIS A 53 2.61 -9.68 27.86
N VAL A 54 1.53 -9.12 27.31
CA VAL A 54 1.46 -7.68 27.01
C VAL A 54 1.60 -6.85 28.29
N PHE A 55 2.34 -5.74 28.18
CA PHE A 55 2.60 -4.80 29.27
C PHE A 55 2.20 -3.38 28.86
N THR A 56 1.93 -2.54 29.86
CA THR A 56 1.60 -1.12 29.65
C THR A 56 2.85 -0.31 29.37
N LEU A 57 2.75 0.70 28.51
CA LEU A 57 3.81 1.67 28.27
C LEU A 57 3.56 2.93 29.11
N ASP A 58 4.56 3.30 29.90
CA ASP A 58 4.58 4.54 30.68
C ASP A 58 5.36 5.64 29.94
N SER A 59 5.32 6.87 30.46
CA SER A 59 5.92 8.05 29.82
C SER A 59 7.45 8.03 29.70
N ASP A 60 8.11 7.12 30.41
CA ASP A 60 9.56 6.86 30.35
C ASP A 60 9.90 5.63 29.47
N SER A 61 8.90 5.00 28.84
CA SER A 61 9.10 3.79 28.04
C SER A 61 10.10 4.03 26.91
N THR A 62 11.17 3.24 26.91
CA THR A 62 12.19 3.22 25.86
C THR A 62 11.95 2.17 24.78
N ALA A 63 10.79 1.49 24.81
CA ALA A 63 10.47 0.43 23.84
C ALA A 63 10.40 0.97 22.40
N LEU A 64 11.12 0.30 21.49
CA LEU A 64 11.21 0.67 20.08
C LEU A 64 10.77 -0.47 19.16
N ARG A 65 10.14 -0.16 18.02
CA ARG A 65 9.81 -1.16 16.99
C ARG A 65 10.31 -0.75 15.61
N GLY A 66 10.64 -1.74 14.78
CA GLY A 66 11.16 -1.56 13.43
C GLY A 66 12.27 -2.57 13.10
N SER A 67 12.91 -2.38 11.95
CA SER A 67 14.16 -3.09 11.64
C SER A 67 15.31 -2.59 12.53
N SER A 68 16.40 -3.36 12.62
CA SER A 68 17.58 -3.01 13.43
C SER A 68 18.08 -1.58 13.21
N ASP A 69 18.05 -1.12 11.96
CA ASP A 69 18.64 0.16 11.55
C ASP A 69 17.60 1.29 11.47
N SER A 70 16.35 1.01 11.84
CA SER A 70 15.24 1.96 11.72
C SER A 70 14.20 1.69 12.81
N GLN A 71 14.62 1.62 14.06
CA GLN A 71 13.65 1.49 15.16
C GLN A 71 13.04 2.85 15.50
N THR A 72 11.76 2.84 15.89
CA THR A 72 10.96 4.02 16.21
C THR A 72 10.29 3.84 17.57
N PRO A 73 10.14 4.92 18.37
CA PRO A 73 9.56 4.83 19.70
C PRO A 73 8.07 4.49 19.64
N LEU A 74 7.63 3.61 20.54
CA LEU A 74 6.22 3.27 20.69
C LEU A 74 5.43 4.38 21.37
N TYR A 75 5.98 4.94 22.45
CA TYR A 75 5.34 6.03 23.19
C TYR A 75 5.49 7.36 22.43
N PRO A 76 4.47 8.25 22.42
CA PRO A 76 4.56 9.55 21.75
C PRO A 76 5.69 10.41 22.34
N PRO A 77 6.75 10.76 21.58
CA PRO A 77 7.90 11.50 22.12
C PRO A 77 7.56 12.91 22.63
N ALA A 78 6.51 13.53 22.10
CA ALA A 78 6.05 14.84 22.58
C ALA A 78 5.37 14.77 23.97
N LEU A 79 5.03 13.55 24.42
CA LEU A 79 4.37 13.29 25.70
C LEU A 79 5.27 12.50 26.66
N SER A 80 6.49 12.13 26.25
CA SER A 80 7.44 11.42 27.11
C SER A 80 8.02 12.35 28.17
N THR A 81 8.35 11.79 29.32
CA THR A 81 9.01 12.49 30.43
C THR A 81 10.48 12.12 30.46
N ASP A 82 11.34 13.07 30.86
CA ASP A 82 12.74 12.74 31.13
C ASP A 82 12.84 11.83 32.37
N SER A 83 13.93 11.09 32.51
CA SER A 83 14.12 10.11 33.60
C SER A 83 14.07 10.70 35.02
N ASN A 84 14.09 12.03 35.15
CA ASN A 84 14.05 12.74 36.44
C ASN A 84 12.67 13.33 36.75
N ASP A 85 11.75 13.35 35.78
CA ASP A 85 10.41 13.88 35.94
C ASP A 85 9.45 12.79 36.45
N PRO A 86 8.41 13.14 37.21
CA PRO A 86 7.40 12.19 37.62
C PRO A 86 6.70 11.59 36.40
N LEU A 87 6.45 10.27 36.43
CA LEU A 87 5.72 9.58 35.37
C LEU A 87 4.32 10.15 35.23
N VAL A 88 3.93 10.48 34.00
CA VAL A 88 2.60 10.99 33.68
C VAL A 88 1.85 9.91 32.91
N PRO A 89 0.79 9.31 33.47
CA PRO A 89 -0.02 8.33 32.78
C PRO A 89 -0.62 8.89 31.48
N ILE A 90 -0.68 8.07 30.42
CA ILE A 90 -1.14 8.54 29.09
C ILE A 90 -2.56 9.14 29.13
N ILE A 91 -3.44 8.63 30.02
CA ILE A 91 -4.80 9.14 30.22
C ILE A 91 -4.84 10.60 30.65
N GLU A 92 -3.82 11.10 31.37
CA GLU A 92 -3.76 12.48 31.83
C GLU A 92 -3.57 13.49 30.69
N HIS A 93 -3.05 13.05 29.54
CA HIS A 93 -2.97 13.88 28.33
C HIS A 93 -4.34 14.02 27.64
N GLY A 94 -5.30 13.14 27.93
CA GLY A 94 -6.63 13.17 27.31
C GLY A 94 -6.59 12.94 25.80
N LEU A 95 -5.63 12.13 25.32
CA LEU A 95 -5.42 11.88 23.90
C LEU A 95 -6.63 11.13 23.32
N LYS A 96 -7.39 11.76 22.43
CA LYS A 96 -8.62 11.22 21.84
C LYS A 96 -8.44 10.92 20.36
N LEU A 97 -8.83 9.72 19.91
CA LEU A 97 -8.85 9.39 18.48
C LEU A 97 -9.99 10.15 17.79
N VAL A 98 -9.66 10.99 16.81
CA VAL A 98 -10.62 11.86 16.10
C VAL A 98 -10.63 11.66 14.59
N GLY A 99 -9.67 10.93 14.04
CA GLY A 99 -9.58 10.70 12.60
C GLY A 99 -8.68 9.53 12.25
N VAL A 100 -8.92 8.96 11.07
CA VAL A 100 -8.10 7.92 10.45
C VAL A 100 -7.98 8.25 8.97
N GLU A 101 -6.77 8.22 8.43
CA GLU A 101 -6.52 8.34 7.00
C GLU A 101 -5.98 7.02 6.44
N THR A 102 -6.45 6.68 5.24
CA THR A 102 -5.92 5.58 4.43
C THR A 102 -4.63 6.03 3.75
N HIS A 103 -3.67 5.13 3.68
CA HIS A 103 -2.43 5.35 2.95
C HIS A 103 -1.97 4.02 2.33
N PRO A 104 -1.34 4.00 1.14
CA PRO A 104 -0.96 2.75 0.44
C PRO A 104 -0.09 1.75 1.22
N ARG A 105 0.53 2.18 2.32
CA ARG A 105 1.43 1.37 3.17
C ARG A 105 1.28 1.62 4.67
N ASN A 106 0.43 2.56 5.04
CA ASN A 106 0.33 3.04 6.42
C ASN A 106 -1.13 3.12 6.84
N VAL A 107 -1.34 3.11 8.16
CA VAL A 107 -2.57 3.63 8.76
C VAL A 107 -2.18 4.89 9.50
N ILE A 108 -2.83 6.01 9.22
CA ILE A 108 -2.51 7.28 9.86
C ILE A 108 -3.64 7.65 10.81
N LEU A 109 -3.35 7.71 12.10
CA LEU A 109 -4.30 8.05 13.14
C LEU A 109 -4.13 9.52 13.51
N LYS A 110 -5.24 10.25 13.64
CA LYS A 110 -5.30 11.61 14.14
C LYS A 110 -5.86 11.60 15.55
N PHE A 111 -5.09 12.14 16.48
CA PHE A 111 -5.50 12.35 17.86
C PHE A 111 -5.58 13.84 18.19
N GLU A 112 -6.46 14.19 19.12
CA GLU A 112 -6.53 15.52 19.75
C GLU A 112 -6.40 15.35 21.27
N ASP A 113 -5.53 16.12 21.91
CA ASP A 113 -5.37 16.08 23.36
C ASP A 113 -6.36 17.01 24.10
N LYS A 114 -6.32 17.03 25.43
CA LYS A 114 -7.21 17.85 26.26
C LYS A 114 -7.07 19.37 26.01
N ASP A 115 -5.95 19.81 25.46
CA ASP A 115 -5.67 21.21 25.10
C ASP A 115 -6.01 21.49 23.62
N SER A 116 -6.69 20.55 22.94
CA SER A 116 -7.01 20.60 21.50
C SER A 116 -5.77 20.65 20.58
N LYS A 117 -4.61 20.19 21.04
CA LYS A 117 -3.44 20.03 20.17
C LYS A 117 -3.56 18.72 19.41
N VAL A 118 -3.19 18.78 18.13
CA VAL A 118 -3.26 17.63 17.23
C VAL A 118 -1.97 16.82 17.30
N HIS A 119 -2.12 15.51 17.42
CA HIS A 119 -1.04 14.54 17.36
C HIS A 119 -1.35 13.50 16.30
N TRP A 120 -0.43 13.29 15.38
CA TRP A 120 -0.54 12.29 14.33
C TRP A 120 0.33 11.08 14.66
N CYS A 121 -0.21 9.89 14.42
CA CYS A 121 0.53 8.63 14.50
C CYS A 121 0.42 7.92 13.15
N GLN A 122 1.52 7.87 12.40
CA GLN A 122 1.62 6.99 11.25
C GLN A 122 2.11 5.62 11.69
N VAL A 123 1.27 4.61 11.49
CA VAL A 123 1.62 3.21 11.68
C VAL A 123 2.05 2.62 10.36
N GLN A 124 3.35 2.33 10.22
CA GLN A 124 3.91 1.70 9.03
C GLN A 124 3.89 0.18 9.17
N LEU A 125 3.08 -0.45 8.32
CA LEU A 125 2.86 -1.90 8.34
C LEU A 125 3.99 -2.58 7.54
N LEU A 126 4.95 -3.21 8.23
CA LEU A 126 6.13 -3.82 7.55
C LEU A 126 5.95 -5.30 7.25
N LYS A 127 5.71 -6.18 8.23
CA LYS A 127 5.51 -7.62 7.96
C LYS A 127 4.40 -8.18 8.81
N HIS A 128 3.58 -9.02 8.17
CA HIS A 128 2.52 -9.81 8.82
C HIS A 128 1.67 -9.00 9.79
N THR A 129 1.35 -7.74 9.43
CA THR A 129 0.71 -6.78 10.33
C THR A 129 -0.75 -6.57 9.96
N VAL A 130 -1.62 -6.49 10.95
CA VAL A 130 -3.04 -6.16 10.78
C VAL A 130 -3.55 -5.37 11.98
N ALA A 131 -4.40 -4.37 11.73
CA ALA A 131 -5.14 -3.70 12.80
C ALA A 131 -6.38 -4.52 13.18
N GLN A 132 -6.65 -4.67 14.47
CA GLN A 132 -7.90 -5.24 14.98
C GLN A 132 -8.37 -4.47 16.20
N ALA A 133 -9.67 -4.43 16.45
CA ALA A 133 -10.19 -3.90 17.71
C ALA A 133 -10.89 -4.98 18.51
N PHE A 134 -10.57 -5.04 19.80
CA PHE A 134 -11.10 -6.00 20.75
C PHE A 134 -12.04 -5.29 21.73
N ALA A 135 -13.08 -5.98 22.21
CA ALA A 135 -13.76 -5.52 23.41
C ALA A 135 -12.76 -5.55 24.59
N LYS A 136 -12.82 -4.56 25.47
CA LYS A 136 -11.88 -4.44 26.60
C LYS A 136 -11.85 -5.68 27.47
N LYS A 137 -13.01 -6.27 27.72
CA LYS A 137 -13.14 -7.54 28.46
C LYS A 137 -12.35 -8.66 27.80
N ASP A 138 -12.52 -8.88 26.49
CA ASP A 138 -11.81 -9.95 25.76
C ASP A 138 -10.31 -9.68 25.73
N TRP A 139 -9.90 -8.42 25.65
CA TRP A 139 -8.50 -8.03 25.76
C TRP A 139 -7.91 -8.43 27.12
N GLU A 140 -8.57 -8.08 28.22
CA GLU A 140 -8.12 -8.34 29.59
C GLU A 140 -8.14 -9.84 29.93
N GLU A 141 -9.17 -10.57 29.52
CA GLU A 141 -9.39 -11.97 29.88
C GLU A 141 -8.64 -12.95 28.97
N ALA A 142 -8.44 -12.60 27.68
CA ALA A 142 -7.79 -13.50 26.72
C ALA A 142 -6.43 -12.97 26.25
N VAL A 143 -6.36 -11.77 25.67
CA VAL A 143 -5.11 -11.28 25.08
C VAL A 143 -4.05 -11.05 26.16
N CYS A 144 -4.42 -10.45 27.29
CA CYS A 144 -3.53 -10.13 28.40
C CYS A 144 -3.06 -11.36 29.20
N GLN A 145 -3.75 -12.49 29.12
CA GLN A 145 -3.46 -13.65 29.98
C GLN A 145 -2.65 -14.75 29.28
N VAL A 146 -2.42 -14.60 27.97
CA VAL A 146 -1.77 -15.61 27.15
C VAL A 146 -0.39 -15.11 26.71
N ASP A 147 0.63 -15.95 26.87
CA ASP A 147 1.98 -15.69 26.39
C ASP A 147 1.98 -15.47 24.86
N ARG A 148 2.80 -14.52 24.40
CA ARG A 148 2.91 -14.16 22.98
C ARG A 148 3.24 -15.33 22.05
N THR A 149 3.86 -16.40 22.54
CA THR A 149 4.18 -17.61 21.77
C THR A 149 2.97 -18.51 21.58
N ASP A 150 2.11 -18.61 22.58
CA ASP A 150 0.88 -19.40 22.53
C ASP A 150 -0.26 -18.68 21.80
N ARG A 151 -0.30 -17.34 21.86
CA ARG A 151 -1.33 -16.50 21.25
C ARG A 151 -1.32 -16.54 19.71
N GLY A 152 -0.21 -16.93 19.09
CA GLY A 152 -0.05 -16.97 17.63
C GLY A 152 0.14 -15.60 16.95
N PHE A 153 0.15 -14.52 17.71
CA PHE A 153 0.49 -13.18 17.25
C PHE A 153 1.08 -12.34 18.40
N LYS A 154 1.77 -11.27 18.04
CA LYS A 154 2.34 -10.27 18.93
C LYS A 154 1.63 -8.93 18.78
N VAL A 155 1.66 -8.12 19.83
CA VAL A 155 1.12 -6.76 19.87
C VAL A 155 2.26 -5.78 19.66
N GLY A 156 2.26 -5.12 18.50
CA GLY A 156 3.22 -4.06 18.19
C GLY A 156 2.98 -2.82 19.04
N LEU A 157 1.74 -2.31 18.97
CA LEU A 157 1.19 -1.28 19.84
C LEU A 157 -0.33 -1.45 19.89
N ALA A 158 -0.93 -1.21 21.06
CA ALA A 158 -2.37 -1.13 21.20
C ALA A 158 -2.79 0.08 22.02
N PHE A 159 -3.87 0.72 21.57
CA PHE A 159 -4.53 1.86 22.18
C PHE A 159 -5.74 1.36 22.95
N GLU A 160 -5.67 1.38 24.28
CA GLU A 160 -6.82 1.08 25.12
C GLU A 160 -7.72 2.30 25.19
N PHE A 161 -9.00 2.09 24.89
CA PHE A 161 -10.09 3.04 25.05
C PHE A 161 -11.04 2.55 26.14
N LYS A 162 -12.14 3.27 26.39
CA LYS A 162 -13.06 2.95 27.48
C LYS A 162 -13.61 1.52 27.42
N GLU A 163 -14.12 1.12 26.26
CA GLU A 163 -14.79 -0.19 26.06
C GLU A 163 -14.05 -1.09 25.07
N TYR A 164 -13.02 -0.58 24.40
CA TYR A 164 -12.35 -1.26 23.30
C TYR A 164 -10.84 -1.07 23.34
N VAL A 165 -10.10 -1.97 22.70
CA VAL A 165 -8.66 -1.84 22.50
C VAL A 165 -8.36 -1.97 21.01
N LEU A 166 -7.85 -0.91 20.38
CA LEU A 166 -7.38 -0.94 19.00
C LEU A 166 -5.92 -1.39 18.99
N ALA A 167 -5.64 -2.57 18.43
CA ALA A 167 -4.32 -3.17 18.43
C ALA A 167 -3.77 -3.37 17.02
N PHE A 168 -2.49 -3.06 16.85
CA PHE A 168 -1.72 -3.39 15.66
C PHE A 168 -0.93 -4.67 15.90
N LEU A 169 -1.47 -5.77 15.40
CA LEU A 169 -0.98 -7.12 15.61
C LEU A 169 0.08 -7.46 14.55
N THR A 170 1.09 -8.24 14.92
CA THR A 170 2.18 -8.66 14.03
C THR A 170 2.73 -10.03 14.43
N LEU A 171 3.25 -10.81 13.48
CA LEU A 171 3.93 -12.06 13.81
C LEU A 171 5.35 -11.86 14.35
N ASP A 172 6.03 -10.77 13.99
CA ASP A 172 7.48 -10.62 14.16
C ASP A 172 7.92 -9.30 14.83
N LEU A 173 6.98 -8.44 15.25
CA LEU A 173 7.27 -7.10 15.80
C LEU A 173 7.97 -6.16 14.80
N LEU A 174 7.96 -6.50 13.50
CA LEU A 174 8.39 -5.61 12.44
C LEU A 174 7.22 -4.71 12.05
N ILE A 175 7.14 -3.58 12.77
CA ILE A 175 6.18 -2.49 12.60
C ILE A 175 6.85 -1.20 13.09
N GLN A 176 6.49 -0.05 12.55
CA GLN A 176 7.05 1.25 12.98
C GLN A 176 5.94 2.26 13.27
N PHE A 177 6.22 3.20 14.17
CA PHE A 177 5.30 4.23 14.60
C PHE A 177 6.00 5.59 14.52
N TYR A 178 5.45 6.47 13.70
CA TYR A 178 5.97 7.83 13.55
C TYR A 178 4.96 8.81 14.14
N TRP A 179 5.41 9.50 15.19
CA TRP A 179 4.62 10.51 15.89
C TRP A 179 4.99 11.90 15.39
N SER A 180 3.99 12.74 15.13
CA SER A 180 4.23 14.13 14.73
C SER A 180 3.09 15.07 15.10
N PRO A 181 3.36 16.32 15.49
CA PRO A 181 2.33 17.35 15.61
C PRO A 181 1.80 17.84 14.24
N ASN A 182 2.47 17.49 13.14
CA ASN A 182 2.15 17.97 11.80
C ASN A 182 1.98 16.82 10.79
N ARG A 183 0.81 16.74 10.16
CA ARG A 183 0.50 15.75 9.12
C ARG A 183 1.49 15.75 7.95
N ALA A 184 2.00 16.92 7.58
CA ALA A 184 2.88 17.09 6.42
C ALA A 184 4.30 16.56 6.66
N SER A 185 4.70 16.30 7.91
CA SER A 185 6.00 15.69 8.21
C SER A 185 5.97 14.16 8.17
N LEU A 186 4.79 13.58 7.99
CA LEU A 186 4.59 12.14 7.82
C LEU A 186 4.60 11.79 6.34
N ALA A 187 4.58 10.49 6.04
CA ALA A 187 4.53 9.98 4.67
C ALA A 187 3.41 10.64 3.85
N SER A 188 3.75 11.02 2.63
CA SER A 188 2.91 11.86 1.76
C SER A 188 2.65 11.22 0.39
N GLN A 189 2.89 9.91 0.24
CA GLN A 189 2.64 9.27 -1.06
C GLN A 189 1.14 9.32 -1.40
N PRO A 190 0.79 9.71 -2.64
CA PRO A 190 -0.60 9.76 -3.04
C PRO A 190 -1.21 8.35 -3.05
N ASP A 191 -2.44 8.23 -2.58
CA ASP A 191 -3.24 7.04 -2.87
C ASP A 191 -3.60 7.09 -4.37
N VAL A 192 -3.13 6.11 -5.13
CA VAL A 192 -3.30 6.08 -6.60
C VAL A 192 -4.77 6.12 -7.03
N TYR A 193 -5.70 5.67 -6.19
CA TYR A 193 -7.13 5.77 -6.47
C TYR A 193 -7.70 7.16 -6.14
N LEU A 194 -7.36 7.71 -4.97
CA LEU A 194 -7.92 8.98 -4.49
C LEU A 194 -7.27 10.22 -5.12
N ASP A 195 -6.01 10.13 -5.54
CA ASP A 195 -5.26 11.22 -6.17
C ASP A 195 -4.39 10.70 -7.33
N PHE A 196 -5.07 10.10 -8.32
CA PHE A 196 -4.44 9.64 -9.55
C PHE A 196 -3.67 10.73 -10.32
N PRO A 197 -4.17 11.99 -10.45
CA PRO A 197 -3.41 13.07 -11.06
C PRO A 197 -2.02 13.24 -10.43
N ARG A 198 -1.97 13.34 -9.09
CA ARG A 198 -0.72 13.53 -8.38
C ARG A 198 0.22 12.34 -8.53
N PHE A 199 -0.31 11.12 -8.45
CA PHE A 199 0.47 9.92 -8.70
C PHE A 199 1.15 9.95 -10.09
N LEU A 200 0.42 10.35 -11.14
CA LEU A 200 0.99 10.46 -12.48
C LEU A 200 2.07 11.54 -12.59
N GLU A 201 1.92 12.68 -11.90
CA GLU A 201 2.97 13.70 -11.81
C GLU A 201 4.25 13.17 -11.16
N ASP A 202 4.10 12.44 -10.05
CA ASP A 202 5.22 11.85 -9.32
C ASP A 202 5.91 10.76 -10.18
N VAL A 203 5.15 9.96 -10.94
CA VAL A 203 5.70 9.00 -11.93
C VAL A 203 6.47 9.73 -13.03
N VAL A 204 5.90 10.80 -13.62
CA VAL A 204 6.58 11.59 -14.67
C VAL A 204 7.91 12.15 -14.16
N LYS A 205 7.89 12.75 -12.96
CA LYS A 205 9.09 13.30 -12.34
C LYS A 205 10.14 12.20 -12.15
N TRP A 206 9.74 11.06 -11.60
CA TRP A 206 10.63 9.92 -11.39
C TRP A 206 11.23 9.39 -12.69
N ILE A 207 10.46 9.24 -13.77
CA ILE A 207 10.97 8.83 -15.10
C ILE A 207 11.98 9.86 -15.63
N ALA A 208 11.68 11.15 -15.51
CA ALA A 208 12.57 12.23 -15.95
C ALA A 208 13.91 12.21 -15.19
N ASP A 209 13.86 12.09 -13.86
CA ASP A 209 15.06 12.01 -13.01
C ASP A 209 15.90 10.78 -13.37
N ARG A 210 15.27 9.62 -13.55
CA ARG A 210 15.94 8.38 -13.97
C ARG A 210 16.69 8.53 -15.30
N ARG A 211 16.09 9.22 -16.28
CA ARG A 211 16.72 9.47 -17.59
C ARG A 211 17.88 10.46 -17.52
N ASN A 212 17.76 11.50 -16.70
CA ASN A 212 18.77 12.56 -16.61
C ASN A 212 20.07 12.09 -15.94
N VAL A 213 20.01 11.14 -14.99
CA VAL A 213 21.16 10.72 -14.18
C VAL A 213 22.14 9.77 -14.92
N GLN A 214 22.01 9.58 -16.25
CA GLN A 214 22.77 8.57 -17.03
C GLN A 214 22.77 7.19 -16.35
N SER A 215 21.64 6.86 -15.71
CA SER A 215 21.51 5.62 -14.98
C SER A 215 21.46 4.43 -15.94
N ASN A 216 21.97 3.27 -15.52
CA ASN A 216 21.75 2.05 -16.27
C ASN A 216 20.27 1.66 -16.15
N ARG A 217 19.56 1.64 -17.29
CA ARG A 217 18.12 1.33 -17.40
C ARG A 217 17.85 -0.03 -18.07
N SER A 218 18.87 -0.90 -18.12
CA SER A 218 18.76 -2.30 -18.56
C SER A 218 18.33 -3.26 -17.45
N GLY A 219 18.17 -2.76 -16.22
CA GLY A 219 17.67 -3.55 -15.10
C GLY A 219 16.21 -3.95 -15.27
N ASN A 220 15.80 -5.02 -14.59
CA ASN A 220 14.42 -5.50 -14.60
C ASN A 220 13.44 -4.43 -14.07
N ALA A 221 12.44 -4.07 -14.88
CA ALA A 221 11.49 -3.00 -14.55
C ALA A 221 10.63 -3.32 -13.33
N MET A 222 10.18 -4.57 -13.19
CA MET A 222 9.32 -5.00 -12.07
C MET A 222 10.07 -4.89 -10.74
N ALA A 223 11.31 -5.38 -10.70
CA ALA A 223 12.16 -5.27 -9.52
C ALA A 223 12.41 -3.81 -9.14
N LEU A 224 12.68 -2.95 -10.14
CA LEU A 224 12.88 -1.51 -9.92
C LEU A 224 11.63 -0.84 -9.32
N VAL A 225 10.46 -1.01 -9.95
CA VAL A 225 9.20 -0.43 -9.49
C VAL A 225 8.87 -0.87 -8.07
N ARG A 226 9.06 -2.16 -7.76
CA ARG A 226 8.87 -2.70 -6.40
C ARG A 226 9.77 -2.03 -5.36
N THR A 227 10.98 -1.63 -5.74
CA THR A 227 11.93 -0.94 -4.83
C THR A 227 11.73 0.57 -4.77
N SER A 228 11.09 1.18 -5.77
CA SER A 228 10.74 2.60 -5.82
C SER A 228 9.46 2.91 -5.03
N THR A 229 9.48 2.55 -3.75
CA THR A 229 8.33 2.63 -2.85
C THR A 229 7.87 4.06 -2.54
N GLU A 230 8.69 5.05 -2.86
CA GLU A 230 8.37 6.47 -2.79
C GLU A 230 7.36 6.91 -3.87
N ILE A 231 7.30 6.20 -5.00
CA ILE A 231 6.36 6.43 -6.10
C ILE A 231 5.29 5.36 -6.11
N PHE A 232 5.69 4.09 -6.07
CA PHE A 232 4.81 2.93 -6.15
C PHE A 232 4.52 2.36 -4.76
N ALA A 233 4.16 3.25 -3.82
CA ALA A 233 3.80 2.87 -2.46
C ALA A 233 2.64 1.88 -2.49
N GLY A 234 2.76 0.78 -1.75
CA GLY A 234 1.75 -0.29 -1.70
C GLY A 234 2.01 -1.42 -2.69
N GLY A 235 3.02 -1.29 -3.56
CA GLY A 235 3.41 -2.31 -4.51
C GLY A 235 4.48 -3.25 -3.97
N GLY A 236 4.13 -4.48 -3.61
CA GLY A 236 5.07 -5.45 -3.06
C GLY A 236 5.26 -6.69 -3.93
N VAL A 237 5.44 -7.84 -3.27
CA VAL A 237 5.75 -9.13 -3.89
C VAL A 237 4.56 -9.72 -4.63
N TYR A 238 3.32 -9.48 -4.17
CA TYR A 238 2.13 -10.02 -4.86
C TYR A 238 1.42 -8.99 -5.72
N THR A 239 1.35 -7.72 -5.31
CA THR A 239 0.71 -6.67 -6.10
C THR A 239 1.48 -6.47 -7.42
N MET A 240 2.81 -6.52 -7.41
CA MET A 240 3.59 -6.27 -8.64
C MET A 240 3.32 -7.30 -9.77
N PRO A 241 3.36 -8.62 -9.53
CA PRO A 241 2.92 -9.59 -10.53
C PRO A 241 1.51 -9.35 -11.06
N GLU A 242 0.57 -8.98 -10.19
CA GLU A 242 -0.80 -8.65 -10.59
C GLU A 242 -0.86 -7.44 -11.52
N LEU A 243 -0.20 -6.33 -11.15
CA LEU A 243 -0.15 -5.13 -11.98
C LEU A 243 0.50 -5.40 -13.33
N TRP A 244 1.57 -6.20 -13.38
CA TRP A 244 2.22 -6.58 -14.64
C TRP A 244 1.29 -7.41 -15.52
N HIS A 245 0.58 -8.37 -14.94
CA HIS A 245 -0.39 -9.17 -15.67
C HIS A 245 -1.53 -8.32 -16.23
N MET A 246 -2.15 -7.47 -15.40
CA MET A 246 -3.23 -6.57 -15.79
C MET A 246 -2.77 -5.56 -16.87
N ALA A 247 -1.54 -5.07 -16.76
CA ALA A 247 -0.95 -4.18 -17.76
C ALA A 247 -0.52 -4.90 -19.04
N GLY A 248 -0.55 -6.25 -19.08
CA GLY A 248 -0.05 -7.04 -20.20
C GLY A 248 1.46 -6.89 -20.41
N LEU A 249 2.24 -6.78 -19.35
CA LEU A 249 3.68 -6.58 -19.39
C LEU A 249 4.42 -7.89 -19.08
N ALA A 250 5.43 -8.22 -19.89
CA ALA A 250 6.28 -9.38 -19.60
C ALA A 250 7.14 -9.11 -18.35
N PRO A 251 7.32 -10.10 -17.45
CA PRO A 251 8.04 -9.89 -16.19
C PRO A 251 9.54 -9.64 -16.39
N ASN A 252 10.09 -9.95 -17.56
CA ASN A 252 11.50 -9.78 -17.91
C ASN A 252 11.81 -8.46 -18.65
N LEU A 253 10.83 -7.57 -18.85
CA LEU A 253 11.08 -6.27 -19.47
C LEU A 253 12.06 -5.45 -18.64
N THR A 254 12.95 -4.76 -19.33
CA THR A 254 13.86 -3.77 -18.75
C THR A 254 13.13 -2.47 -18.44
N GLU A 255 13.71 -1.65 -17.57
CA GLU A 255 13.19 -0.32 -17.25
C GLU A 255 13.02 0.54 -18.52
N ALA A 256 14.00 0.55 -19.42
CA ALA A 256 13.92 1.31 -20.66
C ALA A 256 12.75 0.83 -21.54
N GLU A 257 12.59 -0.48 -21.72
CA GLU A 257 11.50 -1.05 -22.53
C GLU A 257 10.11 -0.68 -22.01
N VAL A 258 9.94 -0.54 -20.68
CA VAL A 258 8.67 -0.12 -20.07
C VAL A 258 8.52 1.40 -20.16
N PHE A 259 9.46 2.15 -19.60
CA PHE A 259 9.28 3.58 -19.34
C PHE A 259 9.63 4.48 -20.54
N ASP A 260 10.19 3.92 -21.60
CA ASP A 260 10.38 4.65 -22.87
C ASP A 260 9.24 4.39 -23.88
N SER A 261 8.35 3.44 -23.57
CA SER A 261 7.11 3.22 -24.30
C SER A 261 5.95 3.93 -23.61
N PRO A 262 5.34 4.97 -24.24
CA PRO A 262 4.19 5.67 -23.67
C PRO A 262 3.04 4.71 -23.32
N SER A 263 2.78 3.72 -24.18
CA SER A 263 1.70 2.74 -23.99
C SER A 263 1.96 1.80 -22.82
N ARG A 264 3.18 1.29 -22.63
CA ARG A 264 3.50 0.39 -21.49
C ARG A 264 3.43 1.12 -20.15
N THR A 265 3.99 2.32 -20.06
CA THR A 265 3.89 3.16 -18.86
C THR A 265 2.43 3.46 -18.54
N ALA A 266 1.66 3.87 -19.54
CA ALA A 266 0.24 4.16 -19.37
C ALA A 266 -0.56 2.94 -18.89
N ARG A 267 -0.32 1.75 -19.46
CA ARG A 267 -0.95 0.50 -19.01
C ARG A 267 -0.58 0.13 -17.58
N LEU A 268 0.68 0.30 -17.17
CA LEU A 268 1.10 0.04 -15.80
C LEU A 268 0.39 0.98 -14.81
N CYS A 269 0.35 2.28 -15.08
CA CYS A 269 -0.34 3.25 -14.23
C CYS A 269 -1.86 2.98 -14.18
N ALA A 270 -2.47 2.64 -15.32
CA ALA A 270 -3.88 2.30 -15.40
C ALA A 270 -4.22 1.00 -14.65
N ALA A 271 -3.35 -0.03 -14.73
CA ALA A 271 -3.48 -1.25 -13.96
C ALA A 271 -3.41 -0.96 -12.45
N TYR A 272 -2.51 -0.07 -12.03
CA TYR A 272 -2.42 0.30 -10.63
C TYR A 272 -3.69 1.02 -10.13
N TYR A 273 -4.18 1.99 -10.91
CA TYR A 273 -5.45 2.65 -10.60
C TYR A 273 -6.61 1.65 -10.50
N HIS A 274 -6.73 0.73 -11.47
CA HIS A 274 -7.76 -0.30 -11.46
C HIS A 274 -7.68 -1.16 -10.20
N PHE A 275 -6.48 -1.67 -9.88
CA PHE A 275 -6.24 -2.50 -8.71
C PHE A 275 -6.63 -1.79 -7.42
N ALA A 276 -6.20 -0.53 -7.26
CA ALA A 276 -6.52 0.27 -6.08
C ALA A 276 -8.01 0.59 -5.97
N LYS A 277 -8.66 0.96 -7.07
CA LYS A 277 -10.12 1.19 -7.08
C LYS A 277 -10.87 -0.07 -6.67
N GLU A 278 -10.52 -1.22 -7.23
CA GLU A 278 -11.11 -2.50 -6.86
C GLU A 278 -10.93 -2.80 -5.37
N ALA A 279 -9.76 -2.53 -4.80
CA ALA A 279 -9.52 -2.67 -3.38
C ALA A 279 -10.46 -1.74 -2.56
N HIS A 280 -10.59 -0.48 -2.96
CA HIS A 280 -11.47 0.50 -2.29
C HIS A 280 -12.96 0.14 -2.37
N THR A 281 -13.42 -0.42 -3.49
CA THR A 281 -14.85 -0.64 -3.72
C THR A 281 -15.33 -2.03 -3.28
N THR A 282 -14.47 -3.05 -3.34
CA THR A 282 -14.92 -4.44 -3.18
C THR A 282 -14.28 -5.18 -2.00
N LEU A 283 -13.14 -4.71 -1.47
CA LEU A 283 -12.45 -5.41 -0.40
C LEU A 283 -13.17 -5.28 0.94
N TRP A 284 -13.76 -4.12 1.24
CA TRP A 284 -14.47 -3.94 2.51
C TRP A 284 -15.70 -4.85 2.65
N PRO A 285 -16.60 -4.98 1.65
CA PRO A 285 -17.66 -5.99 1.68
C PRO A 285 -17.15 -7.41 1.93
N LEU A 286 -16.00 -7.77 1.33
CA LEU A 286 -15.36 -9.07 1.49
C LEU A 286 -14.91 -9.32 2.93
N VAL A 287 -14.28 -8.33 3.57
CA VAL A 287 -13.76 -8.45 4.94
C VAL A 287 -14.90 -8.40 5.96
N LYS A 288 -15.85 -7.49 5.76
CA LYS A 288 -16.93 -7.23 6.71
C LYS A 288 -17.78 -8.45 7.05
N ARG A 289 -17.95 -9.40 6.12
CA ARG A 289 -18.70 -10.65 6.36
C ARG A 289 -18.03 -11.59 7.37
N PHE A 290 -16.75 -11.40 7.66
CA PHE A 290 -15.98 -12.20 8.62
C PHE A 290 -15.74 -11.47 9.94
N LEU A 291 -16.38 -10.32 10.15
CA LEU A 291 -16.25 -9.59 11.41
C LEU A 291 -17.16 -10.19 12.48
N VAL A 292 -16.57 -10.49 13.63
CA VAL A 292 -17.29 -10.74 14.88
C VAL A 292 -17.00 -9.56 15.81
N GLY A 293 -17.96 -8.64 15.90
CA GLY A 293 -17.70 -7.31 16.48
C GLY A 293 -16.74 -6.53 15.58
N PHE A 294 -15.53 -6.25 16.09
CA PHE A 294 -14.46 -5.56 15.35
C PHE A 294 -13.25 -6.46 15.04
N VAL A 295 -13.35 -7.76 15.33
CA VAL A 295 -12.30 -8.76 15.12
C VAL A 295 -12.56 -9.50 13.82
N ILE A 296 -11.53 -9.68 12.98
CA ILE A 296 -11.62 -10.53 11.80
C ILE A 296 -11.45 -11.98 12.25
N CYS A 297 -12.50 -12.77 12.08
CA CYS A 297 -12.53 -14.19 12.41
C CYS A 297 -12.66 -15.01 11.12
N VAL A 298 -11.53 -15.47 10.59
CA VAL A 298 -11.47 -16.28 9.36
C VAL A 298 -10.81 -17.62 9.63
N ASP A 299 -11.30 -18.67 8.98
CA ASP A 299 -10.59 -19.95 8.89
C ASP A 299 -9.66 -19.98 7.65
N GLU A 300 -9.04 -21.13 7.39
CA GLU A 300 -8.15 -21.30 6.24
C GLU A 300 -8.89 -21.22 4.89
N LYS A 301 -10.13 -21.72 4.81
CA LYS A 301 -10.94 -21.71 3.58
C LYS A 301 -11.40 -20.30 3.23
N ASP A 302 -11.77 -19.51 4.23
CA ASP A 302 -12.18 -18.11 4.05
C ASP A 302 -11.05 -17.27 3.44
N ARG A 303 -9.80 -17.54 3.83
CA ARG A 303 -8.61 -16.86 3.29
C ARG A 303 -8.42 -17.11 1.79
N LEU A 304 -8.84 -18.28 1.30
CA LEU A 304 -8.75 -18.62 -0.13
C LEU A 304 -9.69 -17.75 -1.00
N LEU A 305 -10.75 -17.17 -0.43
CA LEU A 305 -11.63 -16.27 -1.18
C LEU A 305 -10.91 -14.97 -1.60
N TYR A 306 -9.82 -14.60 -0.91
CA TYR A 306 -8.96 -13.51 -1.37
C TYR A 306 -8.09 -13.94 -2.55
N SER A 307 -7.57 -15.18 -2.57
CA SER A 307 -6.73 -15.66 -3.68
C SER A 307 -7.52 -15.83 -4.98
N GLU A 308 -8.83 -16.06 -4.90
CA GLU A 308 -9.72 -16.04 -6.06
C GLU A 308 -9.71 -14.69 -6.80
N ARG A 309 -9.42 -13.59 -6.10
CA ARG A 309 -9.35 -12.23 -6.67
C ARG A 309 -8.03 -11.91 -7.35
N LEU A 310 -6.97 -12.67 -7.08
CA LEU A 310 -5.67 -12.50 -7.71
C LEU A 310 -5.70 -13.17 -9.08
N HIS A 311 -5.10 -12.58 -10.10
CA HIS A 311 -5.03 -13.18 -11.42
C HIS A 311 -3.94 -14.25 -11.51
N VAL A 312 -2.75 -13.96 -10.97
CA VAL A 312 -1.54 -14.76 -11.23
C VAL A 312 -0.72 -15.09 -9.98
N HIS A 313 -0.77 -14.28 -8.93
CA HIS A 313 0.06 -14.47 -7.76
C HIS A 313 -0.39 -15.68 -6.94
N GLY A 314 0.58 -16.51 -6.55
CA GLY A 314 0.32 -17.73 -5.78
C GLY A 314 -0.44 -18.81 -6.58
N LYS A 315 -0.44 -18.71 -7.91
CA LYS A 315 -1.13 -19.66 -8.79
C LYS A 315 -0.13 -20.32 -9.75
N ASP A 316 -0.11 -21.65 -9.75
CA ASP A 316 0.67 -22.42 -10.74
C ASP A 316 0.07 -22.35 -12.14
N CYS A 317 -1.25 -22.13 -12.22
CA CYS A 317 -2.00 -22.00 -13.46
C CYS A 317 -3.01 -20.85 -13.35
N SER A 318 -3.11 -20.05 -14.40
CA SER A 318 -4.05 -18.92 -14.49
C SER A 318 -4.93 -19.05 -15.72
N TYR A 319 -6.20 -18.69 -15.59
CA TYR A 319 -7.14 -18.65 -16.72
C TYR A 319 -7.04 -17.30 -17.41
N VAL A 320 -7.05 -17.32 -18.74
CA VAL A 320 -6.98 -16.11 -19.57
C VAL A 320 -8.12 -16.11 -20.59
N THR A 321 -8.44 -14.93 -21.11
CA THR A 321 -9.46 -14.79 -22.16
C THR A 321 -9.00 -15.44 -23.46
N ALA A 322 -9.93 -15.75 -24.36
CA ALA A 322 -9.59 -16.30 -25.68
C ALA A 322 -8.65 -15.37 -26.45
N ARG A 323 -8.92 -14.06 -26.42
CA ARG A 323 -8.08 -13.03 -27.03
C ARG A 323 -6.67 -13.02 -26.44
N PHE A 324 -6.54 -13.07 -25.11
CA PHE A 324 -5.25 -13.10 -24.44
C PHE A 324 -4.44 -14.33 -24.85
N ARG A 325 -5.07 -15.51 -24.93
CA ARG A 325 -4.43 -16.73 -25.41
C ARG A 325 -3.92 -16.59 -26.85
N ASP A 326 -4.71 -15.99 -27.73
CA ASP A 326 -4.35 -15.80 -29.13
C ASP A 326 -3.13 -14.85 -29.24
N LEU A 327 -3.16 -13.72 -28.54
CA LEU A 327 -2.01 -12.79 -28.42
C LEU A 327 -0.76 -13.46 -27.83
N LEU A 328 -0.92 -14.33 -26.83
CA LEU A 328 0.19 -15.08 -26.25
C LEU A 328 0.80 -16.06 -27.26
N SER A 329 -0.05 -16.72 -28.06
CA SER A 329 0.38 -17.64 -29.10
C SER A 329 1.18 -16.91 -30.18
N ASP A 330 0.74 -15.72 -30.59
CA ASP A 330 1.47 -14.87 -31.53
C ASP A 330 2.85 -14.47 -30.98
N LEU A 331 2.90 -14.02 -29.72
CA LEU A 331 4.16 -13.66 -29.05
C LEU A 331 5.12 -14.85 -28.95
N GLN A 332 4.61 -16.03 -28.59
CA GLN A 332 5.39 -17.27 -28.54
C GLN A 332 5.95 -17.64 -29.91
N GLY A 333 5.16 -17.48 -30.98
CA GLY A 333 5.61 -17.69 -32.36
C GLY A 333 6.78 -16.79 -32.72
N VAL A 334 6.76 -15.51 -32.32
CA VAL A 334 7.87 -14.58 -32.55
C VAL A 334 9.12 -15.00 -31.78
N PHE A 335 8.99 -15.41 -30.52
CA PHE A 335 10.14 -15.88 -29.74
C PHE A 335 10.73 -17.18 -30.29
N GLN A 336 9.89 -18.12 -30.73
CA GLN A 336 10.36 -19.36 -31.34
C GLN A 336 11.08 -19.10 -32.67
N ALA A 337 10.58 -18.18 -33.49
CA ALA A 337 11.24 -17.78 -34.72
C ALA A 337 12.60 -17.11 -34.50
N ARG A 338 12.84 -16.54 -33.31
CA ARG A 338 14.07 -15.82 -32.94
C ARG A 338 14.94 -16.55 -31.92
N SER A 339 14.61 -17.79 -31.55
CA SER A 339 15.35 -18.53 -30.52
C SER A 339 16.79 -18.88 -30.92
N GLU A 340 17.11 -18.79 -32.22
CA GLU A 340 18.46 -19.00 -32.76
C GLU A 340 19.31 -17.72 -32.76
N GLU A 341 18.72 -16.55 -32.50
CA GLU A 341 19.46 -15.28 -32.40
C GLU A 341 20.12 -15.16 -31.03
N SER A 342 21.45 -14.98 -30.99
CA SER A 342 22.22 -14.93 -29.75
C SER A 342 21.96 -13.67 -28.91
N LEU A 343 21.38 -12.62 -29.50
CA LEU A 343 21.05 -11.39 -28.78
C LEU A 343 19.95 -10.61 -29.51
N TRP A 344 18.70 -10.81 -29.09
CA TRP A 344 17.56 -10.01 -29.56
C TRP A 344 17.08 -9.07 -28.46
N ILE A 345 17.12 -7.76 -28.74
CA ILE A 345 16.55 -6.72 -27.89
C ILE A 345 15.23 -6.30 -28.52
N ARG A 346 14.15 -6.31 -27.74
CA ARG A 346 12.85 -5.84 -28.22
C ARG A 346 12.96 -4.34 -28.49
N GLN A 347 12.89 -3.95 -29.76
CA GLN A 347 12.83 -2.55 -30.12
C GLN A 347 11.45 -1.99 -29.75
N CYS A 348 11.40 -0.71 -29.41
CA CYS A 348 10.16 0.01 -29.09
C CYS A 348 9.42 0.52 -30.35
N ASP A 349 9.84 0.08 -31.54
CA ASP A 349 9.20 0.42 -32.80
C ASP A 349 8.14 -0.62 -33.20
N ASP A 350 7.43 -0.36 -34.30
CA ASP A 350 6.37 -1.22 -34.82
C ASP A 350 6.86 -2.59 -35.33
N SER A 351 8.18 -2.86 -35.26
CA SER A 351 8.78 -4.12 -35.69
C SER A 351 8.85 -5.19 -34.58
N GLY A 352 8.63 -4.78 -33.33
CA GLY A 352 8.59 -5.68 -32.18
C GLY A 352 7.25 -6.43 -32.04
N PRO A 353 7.23 -7.59 -31.37
CA PRO A 353 5.97 -8.25 -31.08
C PRO A 353 5.11 -7.40 -30.14
N PHE A 354 3.79 -7.41 -30.40
CA PHE A 354 2.82 -6.80 -29.51
C PHE A 354 2.85 -7.45 -28.13
N ASP A 355 2.55 -6.65 -27.12
CA ASP A 355 2.40 -7.13 -25.76
C ASP A 355 1.06 -7.85 -25.59
N VAL A 356 1.01 -8.87 -24.72
CA VAL A 356 -0.20 -9.65 -24.46
C VAL A 356 -1.10 -8.87 -23.49
N PHE A 357 -1.93 -7.99 -24.04
CA PHE A 357 -2.73 -7.03 -23.27
C PHE A 357 -4.24 -7.23 -23.43
N GLU A 358 -4.94 -7.31 -22.30
CA GLU A 358 -6.41 -7.37 -22.21
C GLU A 358 -6.96 -6.11 -21.52
N PRO A 359 -7.59 -5.18 -22.27
CA PRO A 359 -8.17 -3.95 -21.75
C PRO A 359 -9.16 -4.11 -20.59
N GLU A 360 -9.89 -5.23 -20.51
CA GLU A 360 -10.86 -5.47 -19.44
C GLU A 360 -10.18 -5.49 -18.05
N PHE A 361 -8.92 -5.92 -17.97
CA PHE A 361 -8.16 -5.91 -16.72
C PHE A 361 -7.80 -4.52 -16.21
N ILE A 362 -7.97 -3.48 -17.02
CA ILE A 362 -7.79 -2.08 -16.60
C ILE A 362 -9.04 -1.23 -16.84
N ARG A 363 -10.21 -1.88 -16.99
CA ARG A 363 -11.48 -1.26 -17.36
C ARG A 363 -11.80 0.03 -16.60
N HIS A 364 -11.73 -0.02 -15.28
CA HIS A 364 -11.98 1.14 -14.42
C HIS A 364 -11.15 2.39 -14.77
N ALA A 365 -9.90 2.22 -15.20
CA ALA A 365 -9.05 3.33 -15.60
C ALA A 365 -9.44 3.86 -17.00
N LEU A 366 -9.93 2.97 -17.88
CA LEU A 366 -10.41 3.31 -19.21
C LEU A 366 -11.80 3.97 -19.21
N GLU A 367 -12.60 3.74 -18.16
CA GLU A 367 -13.91 4.38 -17.96
C GLU A 367 -13.82 5.65 -17.10
N SER A 368 -12.62 6.04 -16.64
CA SER A 368 -12.42 7.25 -15.84
C SER A 368 -12.67 8.51 -16.68
N GLU A 369 -13.49 9.42 -16.15
CA GLU A 369 -13.83 10.70 -16.80
C GLU A 369 -12.81 11.82 -16.51
N GLU A 370 -12.18 11.79 -15.33
CA GLU A 370 -11.29 12.88 -14.90
C GLU A 370 -9.92 12.79 -15.56
N ILE A 371 -9.29 11.62 -15.43
CA ILE A 371 -7.97 11.31 -15.99
C ILE A 371 -8.02 9.93 -16.60
N ASN A 372 -7.80 9.90 -17.91
CA ASN A 372 -7.79 8.70 -18.73
C ASN A 372 -6.48 8.60 -19.51
N LEU A 373 -5.98 7.37 -19.66
CA LEU A 373 -4.71 7.09 -20.35
C LEU A 373 -4.91 6.36 -21.69
N GLY A 374 -6.14 6.14 -22.14
CA GLY A 374 -6.49 5.37 -23.33
C GLY A 374 -5.84 5.89 -24.61
N SER A 375 -5.69 7.21 -24.77
CA SER A 375 -5.00 7.81 -25.92
C SER A 375 -3.51 7.44 -26.02
N LEU A 376 -2.84 7.20 -24.89
CA LEU A 376 -1.46 6.68 -24.86
C LEU A 376 -1.40 5.17 -25.08
N ILE A 377 -2.42 4.44 -24.62
CA ILE A 377 -2.47 2.98 -24.70
C ILE A 377 -2.79 2.52 -26.12
N PHE A 378 -3.80 3.15 -26.75
CA PHE A 378 -4.39 2.74 -28.02
C PHE A 378 -4.07 3.67 -29.19
N GLY A 379 -3.51 4.86 -28.92
CA GLY A 379 -3.43 5.95 -29.88
C GLY A 379 -4.69 6.82 -29.83
N ALA A 380 -4.53 8.13 -30.06
CA ALA A 380 -5.60 9.12 -29.88
C ALA A 380 -6.84 8.85 -30.75
N GLU A 381 -6.63 8.62 -32.06
CA GLU A 381 -7.73 8.38 -33.02
C GLU A 381 -8.48 7.07 -32.70
N HIS A 382 -7.75 5.99 -32.44
CA HIS A 382 -8.39 4.72 -32.10
C HIS A 382 -9.15 4.80 -30.78
N TRP A 383 -8.59 5.49 -29.77
CA TRP A 383 -9.26 5.71 -28.50
C TRP A 383 -10.54 6.53 -28.64
N GLU A 384 -10.53 7.59 -29.45
CA GLU A 384 -11.74 8.38 -29.73
C GLU A 384 -12.86 7.53 -30.32
N ASN A 385 -12.53 6.68 -31.30
CA ASN A 385 -13.48 5.74 -31.91
C ASN A 385 -14.01 4.70 -30.91
N LEU A 386 -13.14 4.18 -30.04
CA LEU A 386 -13.54 3.25 -28.97
C LEU A 386 -14.48 3.91 -27.97
N CYS A 387 -14.17 5.13 -27.51
CA CYS A 387 -15.03 5.90 -26.63
C CYS A 387 -16.41 6.13 -27.25
N ALA A 388 -16.46 6.57 -28.51
CA ALA A 388 -17.71 6.79 -29.22
C ALA A 388 -18.53 5.49 -29.34
N SER A 389 -17.87 4.37 -29.65
CA SER A 389 -18.52 3.06 -29.80
C SER A 389 -19.06 2.51 -28.46
N ALA A 390 -18.34 2.75 -27.37
CA ALA A 390 -18.72 2.33 -26.02
C ALA A 390 -19.71 3.28 -25.33
N GLY A 391 -20.04 4.43 -25.96
CA GLY A 391 -20.89 5.45 -25.35
C GLY A 391 -20.23 6.17 -24.17
N LEU A 392 -18.89 6.21 -24.12
CA LEU A 392 -18.17 6.91 -23.07
C LEU A 392 -18.20 8.44 -23.30
N PRO A 393 -18.16 9.25 -22.22
CA PRO A 393 -18.13 10.70 -22.33
C PRO A 393 -16.92 11.22 -23.12
N ALA A 394 -17.09 12.32 -23.84
CA ALA A 394 -15.99 12.99 -24.56
C ALA A 394 -14.81 13.39 -23.65
N ALA A 395 -15.05 13.57 -22.34
CA ALA A 395 -14.01 13.84 -21.35
C ALA A 395 -12.95 12.72 -21.28
N CYS A 396 -13.31 11.46 -21.60
CA CYS A 396 -12.38 10.32 -21.62
C CYS A 396 -11.30 10.43 -22.71
N VAL A 397 -11.46 11.30 -23.72
CA VAL A 397 -10.48 11.51 -24.81
C VAL A 397 -9.44 12.60 -24.43
N SER A 398 -9.46 13.09 -23.19
CA SER A 398 -8.57 14.16 -22.73
C SER A 398 -7.09 13.78 -22.80
N SER A 399 -6.30 14.60 -23.50
CA SER A 399 -4.82 14.56 -23.49
C SER A 399 -4.21 15.34 -22.33
N ARG A 400 -5.03 15.84 -21.39
CA ARG A 400 -4.56 16.73 -20.32
C ARG A 400 -3.86 16.00 -19.17
N ASN A 401 -3.69 14.69 -19.25
CA ASN A 401 -3.00 13.92 -18.21
C ASN A 401 -1.47 14.19 -18.20
N PRO A 402 -0.80 14.12 -17.03
CA PRO A 402 0.63 14.42 -16.91
C PRO A 402 1.54 13.57 -17.82
N LEU A 403 1.26 12.27 -17.96
CA LEU A 403 2.05 11.36 -18.79
C LEU A 403 2.01 11.75 -20.27
N ALA A 404 0.84 12.10 -20.80
CA ALA A 404 0.69 12.45 -22.21
C ALA A 404 1.47 13.72 -22.57
N ARG A 405 1.43 14.73 -21.69
CA ARG A 405 2.23 15.95 -21.83
C ARG A 405 3.73 15.64 -21.80
N TYR A 406 4.15 14.77 -20.89
CA TYR A 406 5.54 14.35 -20.79
C TYR A 406 6.03 13.66 -22.07
N TYR A 407 5.32 12.64 -22.55
CA TYR A 407 5.72 11.93 -23.78
C TYR A 407 5.64 12.80 -25.03
N ALA A 408 4.66 13.69 -25.14
CA ALA A 408 4.62 14.67 -26.23
C ALA A 408 5.86 15.58 -26.23
N SER A 409 6.35 15.99 -25.05
CA SER A 409 7.53 16.85 -24.95
C SER A 409 8.83 16.16 -25.38
N LEU A 410 8.90 14.83 -25.30
CA LEU A 410 10.05 14.02 -25.73
C LEU A 410 10.10 13.84 -27.25
N SER A 411 8.94 13.87 -27.92
CA SER A 411 8.83 13.73 -29.37
C SER A 411 9.08 15.04 -30.12
N LEU A 412 9.09 16.19 -29.42
CA LEU A 412 9.46 17.45 -30.04
C LEU A 412 10.98 17.40 -30.36
N PRO A 413 11.40 17.82 -31.57
CA PRO A 413 12.81 18.00 -31.83
C PRO A 413 13.38 18.91 -30.74
N PRO A 414 14.58 18.66 -30.19
CA PRO A 414 15.21 19.58 -29.26
C PRO A 414 15.22 20.93 -29.96
N ALA A 415 14.44 21.88 -29.43
CA ALA A 415 14.42 23.23 -29.96
C ALA A 415 15.88 23.64 -30.07
N MET A 416 16.35 23.97 -31.28
CA MET A 416 17.67 24.55 -31.47
C MET A 416 17.75 25.72 -30.51
N SER A 417 18.40 25.49 -29.38
CA SER A 417 18.49 26.44 -28.29
C SER A 417 19.24 27.63 -28.86
N ALA A 418 18.49 28.68 -29.16
CA ALA A 418 19.02 29.95 -29.57
C ALA A 418 20.04 30.39 -28.53
N SER A 419 21.25 30.61 -29.01
CA SER A 419 22.34 31.34 -28.39
C SER A 419 21.90 32.70 -27.85
#